data_AF-A0A1A2B310-F1
#
_entry.id   AF-A0A1A2B310-F1
#
_cell.length_a   1.000
_cell.length_b   1.000
_cell.length_c   1.000
_cell.angle_alpha   90.00
_cell.angle_beta   90.00
_cell.angle_gamma   90.00
#
_symmetry.space_group_name_H-M   'P 1'
#
loop_
_entity.id
_entity.type
_entity.pdbx_description
1 polymer ?
#
loop_
_entity_poly.entity_id
_entity_poly.type
_entity_poly.pdbx_seq_one_letter_code
_entity_poly.pdbx_strand_id
1 'polypeptide(L)'
;MVEKYLVWDWATLARSGLASGPLGTDLYKLGYAAGVDVLELDKGNVELCLADECATLVVGDATIFSHIMLKSLDDLLGIARQGGL
;
A
#
# COMPACT_ATOMS: atom_id res chain seq x y z
N MET A 1 9.67 4.54 -3.62
CA MET A 1 8.88 3.47 -2.94
C MET A 1 8.87 3.52 -1.41
N VAL A 2 10.02 3.49 -0.74
CA VAL A 2 10.13 3.30 0.72
C VAL A 2 9.33 4.33 1.53
N GLU A 3 9.39 5.62 1.18
CA GLU A 3 8.66 6.68 1.90
C GLU A 3 7.15 6.45 1.89
N LYS A 4 6.59 6.02 0.76
CA LYS A 4 5.15 5.71 0.65
C LYS A 4 4.78 4.52 1.53
N TYR A 5 5.63 3.49 1.59
CA TYR A 5 5.44 2.35 2.47
C TYR A 5 5.46 2.77 3.94
N LEU A 6 6.46 3.55 4.36
CA LEU A 6 6.57 4.02 5.73
C LEU A 6 5.39 4.91 6.14
N VAL A 7 4.96 5.84 5.27
CA VAL A 7 3.79 6.67 5.58
C VAL A 7 2.54 5.82 5.73
N TRP A 8 2.32 4.85 4.84
CA TRP A 8 1.18 3.93 4.90
C TRP A 8 1.19 3.05 6.16
N ASP A 9 2.32 2.39 6.43
CA ASP A 9 2.50 1.50 7.55
C ASP A 9 2.28 2.24 8.88
N TRP A 10 2.95 3.39 9.07
CA TRP A 10 2.79 4.18 10.28
C TRP A 10 1.39 4.80 10.42
N ALA A 11 0.76 5.23 9.33
CA ALA A 11 -0.59 5.78 9.37
C ALA A 11 -1.63 4.72 9.76
N THR A 12 -1.54 3.52 9.20
CA THR A 12 -2.47 2.43 9.50
C THR A 12 -2.21 1.82 10.87
N LEU A 13 -0.95 1.74 11.30
CA LEU A 13 -0.57 1.37 12.66
C LEU A 13 -1.12 2.35 13.70
N ALA A 14 -0.93 3.65 13.48
CA ALA A 14 -1.38 4.68 14.42
C ALA A 14 -2.92 4.85 14.42
N ARG A 15 -3.59 4.53 13.31
CA ARG A 15 -5.02 4.82 13.12
C ARG A 15 -5.72 3.62 12.52
N SER A 16 -6.23 2.75 13.39
CA SER A 16 -6.90 1.49 13.02
C SER A 16 -8.07 1.68 12.05
N GLY A 17 -8.78 2.82 12.10
CA GLY A 17 -9.84 3.14 11.13
C GLY A 17 -9.35 3.27 9.69
N LEU A 18 -8.11 3.73 9.48
CA LEU A 18 -7.49 3.73 8.15
C LEU A 18 -7.14 2.31 7.70
N ALA A 19 -6.64 1.48 8.62
CA ALA A 19 -6.31 0.07 8.36
C ALA A 19 -7.57 -0.75 8.02
N SER A 20 -8.66 -0.57 8.77
CA SER A 20 -9.92 -1.28 8.53
C SER A 20 -10.71 -0.74 7.34
N GLY A 21 -10.27 0.36 6.72
CA GLY A 21 -10.99 1.04 5.64
C GLY A 21 -10.06 1.50 4.51
N PRO A 22 -9.95 2.81 4.25
CA PRO A 22 -9.49 3.35 2.96
C PRO A 22 -8.01 3.10 2.63
N LEU A 23 -7.18 2.76 3.61
CA LEU A 23 -5.77 2.41 3.40
C LEU A 23 -5.47 0.93 3.72
N GLY A 24 -6.47 0.09 3.94
CA GLY A 24 -6.24 -1.34 4.18
C GLY A 24 -7.33 -2.19 3.57
N THR A 25 -8.31 -2.63 4.37
CA THR A 25 -9.34 -3.59 3.95
C THR A 25 -10.04 -3.22 2.65
N ASP A 26 -10.33 -1.94 2.42
CA ASP A 26 -11.02 -1.51 1.20
C ASP A 26 -10.15 -1.71 -0.03
N LEU A 27 -8.84 -1.44 0.07
CA LEU A 27 -7.88 -1.68 -1.01
C LEU A 27 -7.59 -3.16 -1.21
N TYR A 28 -7.46 -3.92 -0.12
CA TYR A 28 -7.24 -5.37 -0.18
C TYR A 28 -8.33 -6.09 -0.98
N LYS A 29 -9.60 -5.69 -0.79
CA LYS A 29 -10.76 -6.23 -1.52
C LYS A 29 -10.73 -5.96 -3.02
N LEU A 30 -9.98 -4.96 -3.48
CA LEU A 30 -9.84 -4.64 -4.90
C LEU A 30 -8.84 -5.58 -5.60
N GLY A 31 -8.06 -6.37 -4.86
CA GLY A 31 -6.94 -7.13 -5.42
C GLY A 31 -5.79 -6.20 -5.82
N TYR A 32 -4.93 -6.65 -6.73
CA TYR A 32 -3.81 -5.83 -7.22
C TYR A 32 -4.27 -4.67 -8.11
N ALA A 33 -3.61 -3.53 -7.97
CA ALA A 33 -3.87 -2.35 -8.78
C ALA A 33 -3.52 -2.56 -10.26
N ALA A 34 -4.30 -1.97 -11.16
CA ALA A 34 -3.99 -1.95 -12.57
C ALA A 34 -2.76 -1.06 -12.86
N GLY A 35 -1.90 -1.50 -13.78
CA GLY A 35 -0.69 -0.77 -14.16
C GLY A 35 0.50 -0.94 -13.21
N VAL A 36 0.41 -1.88 -12.27
CA VAL A 36 1.54 -2.36 -11.46
C VAL A 36 1.90 -3.76 -11.94
N ASP A 37 3.17 -3.98 -12.21
CA ASP A 37 3.68 -5.31 -12.54
C ASP A 37 3.78 -6.12 -11.26
N VAL A 38 3.26 -7.35 -11.29
CA VAL A 38 3.16 -8.24 -10.13
C VAL A 38 3.86 -9.55 -10.45
N LEU A 39 4.86 -9.89 -9.65
CA LEU A 39 5.60 -11.15 -9.75
C LEU A 39 5.51 -11.91 -8.42
N GLU A 40 4.90 -13.09 -8.44
CA GLU A 40 4.90 -13.98 -7.28
C GLU A 40 6.29 -14.61 -7.09
N LEU A 41 6.81 -14.51 -5.87
CA LEU A 41 8.09 -15.09 -5.46
C LEU A 41 7.87 -16.27 -4.52
N ASP A 42 8.97 -16.90 -4.10
CA ASP A 42 8.89 -17.99 -3.14
C ASP A 42 8.39 -17.51 -1.76
N LYS A 43 7.81 -18.46 -1.01
CA LYS A 43 7.41 -18.27 0.41
C LYS A 43 6.35 -17.19 0.65
N GLY A 44 5.52 -16.89 -0.34
CA GLY A 44 4.42 -15.94 -0.20
C GLY A 44 4.85 -14.48 -0.23
N ASN A 45 6.00 -14.19 -0.84
CA ASN A 45 6.39 -12.84 -1.19
C ASN A 45 5.94 -12.52 -2.61
N VAL A 46 5.76 -11.23 -2.88
CA VAL A 46 5.35 -10.69 -4.15
C VAL A 46 6.22 -9.46 -4.41
N GLU A 47 6.79 -9.40 -5.59
CA GLU A 47 7.47 -8.21 -6.09
C GLU A 47 6.49 -7.38 -6.91
N LEU A 48 6.37 -6.11 -6.54
CA LEU A 48 5.58 -5.11 -7.22
C LEU A 48 6.52 -4.13 -7.90
N CYS A 49 6.36 -3.90 -9.20
CA CYS A 49 7.15 -2.92 -9.93
C CYS A 49 6.24 -1.87 -10.58
N LEU A 50 6.67 -0.62 -10.50
CA LEU A 50 6.06 0.51 -11.18
C LEU A 50 7.15 1.36 -11.81
N ALA A 51 7.14 1.43 -13.14
CA ALA A 51 8.27 1.93 -13.92
C ALA A 51 9.55 1.15 -13.53
N ASP A 52 10.56 1.82 -12.98
CA ASP A 52 11.85 1.22 -12.63
C ASP A 52 12.07 1.02 -11.12
N GLU A 53 11.03 1.24 -10.30
CA GLU A 53 11.09 1.01 -8.85
C GLU A 53 10.25 -0.20 -8.44
N CYS A 54 10.87 -1.11 -7.70
CA CYS A 54 10.22 -2.32 -7.20
C CYS A 54 10.18 -2.38 -5.66
N ALA A 55 9.22 -3.13 -5.14
CA ALA A 55 9.08 -3.43 -3.71
C ALA A 55 8.69 -4.90 -3.52
N THR A 56 9.37 -5.59 -2.61
CA THR A 56 9.05 -6.98 -2.26
C THR A 56 8.33 -7.03 -0.91
N LEU A 57 7.11 -7.56 -0.90
CA LEU A 57 6.23 -7.60 0.26
C LEU A 57 5.54 -8.96 0.38
N VAL A 58 5.03 -9.30 1.57
CA VAL A 58 4.15 -10.46 1.73
C VAL A 58 2.82 -10.23 1.00
N VAL A 59 2.17 -11.29 0.51
CA VAL A 59 0.97 -11.20 -0.36
C VAL A 59 -0.09 -10.19 0.14
N GLY A 60 -0.39 -10.20 1.45
CA GLY A 60 -1.38 -9.31 2.05
C GLY A 60 -1.04 -7.83 1.86
N ASP A 61 0.17 -7.46 2.28
CA ASP A 61 0.68 -6.10 2.16
C ASP A 61 0.89 -5.72 0.70
N ALA A 62 1.36 -6.64 -0.14
CA ALA A 62 1.56 -6.39 -1.56
C ALA A 62 0.23 -6.02 -2.24
N THR A 63 -0.85 -6.72 -1.90
CA THR A 63 -2.18 -6.46 -2.46
C THR A 63 -2.60 -5.01 -2.17
N ILE A 64 -2.47 -4.56 -0.93
CA ILE A 64 -2.80 -3.19 -0.53
C ILE A 64 -1.82 -2.18 -1.13
N PHE A 65 -0.52 -2.45 -1.00
CA PHE A 65 0.54 -1.53 -1.37
C PHE A 65 0.60 -1.26 -2.87
N SER A 66 0.11 -2.19 -3.70
CA SER A 66 -0.05 -1.97 -5.15
C SER A 66 -0.90 -0.73 -5.48
N HIS A 67 -1.88 -0.38 -4.64
CA HIS A 67 -2.67 0.85 -4.79
C HIS A 67 -2.00 2.07 -4.15
N ILE A 68 -1.27 1.86 -3.06
CA ILE A 68 -0.56 2.92 -2.32
C ILE A 68 0.60 3.48 -3.15
N MET A 69 1.37 2.61 -3.82
CA MET A 69 2.52 3.00 -4.62
C MET A 69 2.16 3.90 -5.81
N LEU A 70 0.92 3.82 -6.30
CA LEU A 70 0.39 4.70 -7.35
C LEU A 70 0.01 6.11 -6.86
N LYS A 71 -0.19 6.30 -5.54
CA LYS A 71 -0.53 7.62 -4.97
C LYS A 71 0.69 8.50 -4.86
N SER A 72 0.51 9.82 -4.93
CA SER A 72 1.59 10.75 -4.57
C SER A 72 1.88 10.68 -3.06
N LEU A 73 3.09 11.05 -2.65
CA LEU A 73 3.42 11.13 -1.22
C LEU A 73 2.54 12.16 -0.49
N ASP A 74 2.25 13.28 -1.15
CA ASP A 74 1.41 14.35 -0.60
C ASP A 74 -0.04 13.87 -0.39
N ASP A 75 -0.61 13.10 -1.32
CA ASP A 75 -1.94 12.51 -1.15
C ASP A 75 -1.98 11.58 0.07
N LEU A 76 -0.96 10.73 0.23
CA LEU A 76 -0.86 9.82 1.37
C LEU A 76 -0.74 10.58 2.69
N LEU A 77 0.09 11.62 2.75
CA LEU A 77 0.20 12.49 3.93
C LEU A 77 -1.11 13.22 4.21
N GLY A 78 -1.83 13.64 3.18
CA GLY A 78 -3.17 14.23 3.30
C GLY A 78 -4.15 13.26 3.98
N ILE A 79 -4.26 12.04 3.47
CA ILE A 79 -5.14 11.00 4.02
C ILE A 79 -4.74 10.65 5.47
N ALA A 80 -3.45 10.50 5.72
CA ALA A 80 -2.92 10.19 7.05
C ALA A 80 -3.31 11.25 8.10
N ARG A 81 -3.26 12.54 7.71
CA ARG A 81 -3.63 13.67 8.56
C ARG A 81 -5.14 13.87 8.72
N GLN A 82 -5.94 13.57 7.69
CA GLN A 82 -7.34 13.97 7.63
C GLN A 82 -8.32 13.06 8.37
N GLY A 83 -7.92 11.85 8.76
CA GLY A 83 -8.90 11.00 9.42
C GLY A 83 -9.05 11.41 10.90
N GLY A 84 -10.29 11.73 11.25
CA GLY A 84 -10.68 12.30 12.54
C GLY A 84 -10.51 11.35 13.73
N LEU A 85 -10.51 11.97 14.90
CA LEU A 85 -10.88 11.40 16.19
C LEU A 85 -12.35 10.94 16.17
#